data_AF-F7QRN3-F1
#
_entry.id   AF-F7QRN3-F1
#
_cell.length_a   1.000
_cell.length_b   1.000
_cell.length_c   1.000
_cell.angle_alpha   90.00
_cell.angle_beta   90.00
_cell.angle_gamma   90.00
#
_symmetry.space_group_name_H-M   'P 1'
#
loop_
_entity.id
_entity.type
_entity.pdbx_description
1 polymer ?
#
loop_
_entity_poly.entity_id
_entity_poly.type
_entity_poly.pdbx_seq_one_letter_code
_entity_poly.pdbx_strand_id
1 'polypeptide(L)'
;MTPLDYEYLRKLLKDRSGLLLSSDKQYLIESRLLPLARKAGLSGIGELVQKLKSGSEQLTVDVVEAMTTNETFFFRDKVPFDHVRDTVLPQLLKARVNRKSLRIWCAASSTGQEPYSLAMLLKDALPAGWRAEIVATDLSLEVLEKAKAGIYTQFEVQRGLPIQLLVKHFKQIGDVWQLNPDIRSMVRYQQANLLQDFSYLGIFDIIFCRNVLIYFDQPTKIDVFGRMQKISEPDGYLFLGAAETVIGLTDAYRACPDLRGVYAPNTVRTASPSLVPGLGAGQTKILARN
;
A
#
# COMPACT_ATOMS: atom_id res chain seq x y z
N MET A 1 -10.38 5.23 -29.63
CA MET A 1 -11.12 5.34 -28.35
C MET A 1 -11.81 6.69 -28.35
N THR A 2 -13.08 6.76 -27.97
CA THR A 2 -13.79 8.06 -27.90
C THR A 2 -13.52 8.76 -26.55
N PRO A 3 -13.74 10.09 -26.43
CA PRO A 3 -13.67 10.78 -25.13
C PRO A 3 -14.61 10.18 -24.07
N LEU A 4 -15.78 9.68 -24.48
CA LEU A 4 -16.74 9.03 -23.58
C LEU A 4 -16.24 7.67 -23.08
N ASP A 5 -15.55 6.91 -23.93
CA ASP A 5 -14.90 5.65 -23.53
C ASP A 5 -13.79 5.93 -22.51
N TYR A 6 -13.01 6.98 -22.74
CA TYR A 6 -11.95 7.39 -21.82
C TYR A 6 -12.50 7.77 -20.45
N GLU A 7 -13.54 8.60 -20.40
CA GLU A 7 -14.16 9.02 -19.13
C GLU A 7 -14.77 7.84 -18.38
N TYR A 8 -15.40 6.90 -19.10
CA TYR A 8 -15.89 5.66 -18.50
C TYR A 8 -14.77 4.84 -17.86
N LEU A 9 -13.65 4.62 -18.58
CA LEU A 9 -12.50 3.88 -18.04
C LEU A 9 -11.87 4.60 -16.84
N ARG A 10 -11.75 5.92 -16.91
CA ARG A 10 -11.22 6.74 -15.80
C ARG A 10 -12.06 6.57 -14.53
N LYS A 11 -13.39 6.62 -14.68
CA LYS A 11 -14.32 6.39 -13.57
C LYS A 11 -14.20 4.96 -13.04
N LEU A 12 -14.22 3.97 -13.92
CA LEU A 12 -14.12 2.55 -13.55
C LEU A 12 -12.82 2.27 -12.77
N LEU A 13 -11.68 2.74 -13.28
CA LEU A 13 -10.38 2.54 -12.66
C LEU A 13 -10.29 3.24 -11.29
N LYS A 14 -10.81 4.46 -11.18
CA LYS A 14 -10.90 5.16 -9.91
C LYS A 14 -11.75 4.37 -8.91
N ASP A 15 -12.96 3.96 -9.30
CA ASP A 15 -13.92 3.30 -8.41
C ASP A 15 -13.42 1.90 -7.99
N ARG A 16 -12.66 1.20 -8.84
CA ARG A 16 -12.19 -0.18 -8.59
C ARG A 16 -10.80 -0.26 -7.98
N SER A 17 -9.92 0.71 -8.17
CA SER A 17 -8.52 0.64 -7.74
C SER A 17 -7.98 1.90 -7.07
N GLY A 18 -8.74 3.00 -7.09
CA GLY A 18 -8.32 4.30 -6.58
C GLY A 18 -7.46 5.09 -7.56
N LEU A 19 -7.08 4.50 -8.70
CA LEU A 19 -6.23 5.12 -9.71
C LEU A 19 -6.88 6.36 -10.32
N LEU A 20 -6.36 7.53 -9.95
CA LEU A 20 -6.73 8.80 -10.54
C LEU A 20 -5.91 9.05 -11.81
N LEU A 21 -6.54 8.88 -12.97
CA LEU A 21 -5.97 9.28 -14.26
C LEU A 21 -6.35 10.72 -14.59
N SER A 22 -5.35 11.51 -15.00
CA SER A 22 -5.52 12.85 -15.56
C SER A 22 -5.86 12.77 -17.05
N SER A 23 -6.43 13.84 -17.62
CA SER A 23 -6.88 13.87 -19.02
C SER A 23 -5.75 13.67 -20.04
N ASP A 24 -4.53 14.08 -19.70
CA ASP A 24 -3.32 13.97 -20.53
C ASP A 24 -2.72 12.54 -20.56
N LYS A 25 -3.23 11.61 -19.74
CA LYS A 25 -2.71 10.23 -19.66
C LYS A 25 -3.45 9.22 -20.54
N GLN A 26 -4.14 9.69 -21.58
CA GLN A 26 -4.85 8.82 -22.53
C GLN A 26 -3.95 7.75 -23.15
N TYR A 27 -2.71 8.11 -23.50
CA TYR A 27 -1.72 7.20 -24.08
C TYR A 27 -1.42 5.99 -23.19
N LEU A 28 -1.55 6.12 -21.86
CA LEU A 28 -1.29 5.05 -20.91
C LEU A 28 -2.36 3.95 -21.02
N ILE A 29 -3.62 4.35 -21.18
CA ILE A 29 -4.73 3.42 -21.43
C ILE A 29 -4.49 2.69 -22.75
N GLU A 30 -4.11 3.42 -23.80
CA GLU A 30 -3.88 2.81 -25.11
C GLU A 30 -2.75 1.77 -25.07
N SER A 31 -1.60 2.15 -24.53
CA SER A 31 -0.44 1.24 -24.43
C SER A 31 -0.70 -0.02 -23.61
N ARG A 32 -1.51 0.06 -22.55
CA ARG A 32 -1.75 -1.06 -21.62
C ARG A 32 -2.97 -1.90 -21.97
N LEU A 33 -4.04 -1.29 -22.50
CA LEU A 33 -5.29 -2.00 -22.79
C LEU A 33 -5.40 -2.53 -24.22
N LEU A 34 -4.62 -2.02 -25.18
CA LEU A 34 -4.60 -2.60 -26.53
C LEU A 34 -4.11 -4.06 -26.54
N PRO A 35 -3.00 -4.43 -25.85
CA PRO A 35 -2.59 -5.84 -25.75
C PRO A 35 -3.66 -6.71 -25.09
N LEU A 36 -4.34 -6.20 -24.07
CA LEU A 36 -5.42 -6.91 -23.39
C LEU A 36 -6.63 -7.15 -24.31
N ALA A 37 -7.06 -6.11 -25.05
CA ALA A 37 -8.14 -6.23 -26.03
C ALA A 37 -7.82 -7.30 -27.09
N ARG A 38 -6.58 -7.31 -27.60
CA ARG A 38 -6.11 -8.34 -28.56
C ARG A 38 -6.15 -9.74 -27.95
N LYS A 39 -5.66 -9.91 -26.72
CA LYS A 39 -5.69 -11.19 -25.99
C LYS A 39 -7.13 -11.69 -25.78
N ALA A 40 -8.07 -10.78 -25.57
CA ALA A 40 -9.49 -11.08 -25.43
C ALA A 40 -10.23 -11.26 -26.78
N GLY A 41 -9.53 -11.22 -27.92
CA GLY A 41 -10.13 -11.36 -29.25
C GLY A 41 -10.98 -10.16 -29.70
N LEU A 42 -10.78 -8.99 -29.09
CA LEU A 42 -11.54 -7.77 -29.37
C LEU A 42 -10.81 -6.89 -30.40
N SER A 43 -11.58 -6.19 -31.23
CA SER A 43 -11.07 -5.30 -32.28
C SER A 43 -10.33 -4.06 -31.77
N GLY A 44 -10.53 -3.70 -30.49
CA GLY A 44 -9.83 -2.60 -29.84
C GLY A 44 -10.51 -2.14 -28.55
N ILE A 45 -10.08 -0.98 -28.05
CA ILE A 45 -10.55 -0.44 -26.76
C ILE A 45 -12.04 -0.07 -26.77
N GLY A 46 -12.58 0.36 -27.92
CA GLY A 46 -14.01 0.67 -28.01
C GLY A 46 -14.87 -0.56 -27.70
N GLU A 47 -14.55 -1.70 -28.30
CA GLU A 47 -15.26 -2.96 -28.05
C GLU A 47 -15.01 -3.49 -26.63
N LEU A 48 -13.79 -3.32 -26.10
CA LEU A 48 -13.48 -3.60 -24.70
C LEU A 48 -14.41 -2.82 -23.77
N VAL A 49 -14.59 -1.50 -23.99
CA VAL A 49 -15.50 -0.68 -23.18
C VAL A 49 -16.95 -1.13 -23.29
N GLN A 50 -17.41 -1.55 -24.47
CA GLN A 50 -18.77 -2.10 -24.61
C GLN A 50 -18.94 -3.38 -23.78
N LYS A 51 -17.94 -4.28 -23.79
CA LYS A 51 -17.96 -5.49 -22.96
C LYS A 51 -17.94 -5.17 -21.47
N LEU A 52 -17.16 -4.18 -21.03
CA LEU A 52 -17.16 -3.72 -19.63
C LEU A 52 -18.53 -3.16 -19.22
N LYS A 53 -19.14 -2.32 -20.06
CA LYS A 53 -20.49 -1.77 -19.84
C LYS A 53 -21.58 -2.85 -19.78
N SER A 54 -21.39 -3.95 -20.50
CA SER A 54 -22.30 -5.11 -20.45
C SER A 54 -22.14 -5.99 -19.20
N GLY A 55 -21.22 -5.66 -18.28
CA GLY A 55 -21.06 -6.35 -17.00
C GLY A 55 -20.05 -7.50 -16.99
N SER A 56 -19.08 -7.51 -17.92
CA SER A 56 -18.01 -8.52 -17.89
C SER A 56 -17.06 -8.29 -16.71
N GLU A 57 -17.26 -9.02 -15.62
CA GLU A 57 -16.46 -8.88 -14.40
C GLU A 57 -15.01 -9.32 -14.61
N GLN A 58 -14.76 -10.43 -15.32
CA GLN A 58 -13.40 -10.90 -15.57
C GLN A 58 -12.59 -9.86 -16.38
N LEU A 59 -13.17 -9.28 -17.44
CA LEU A 59 -12.50 -8.22 -18.19
C LEU A 59 -12.29 -6.95 -17.34
N THR A 60 -13.20 -6.67 -16.41
CA THR A 60 -13.04 -5.55 -15.47
C THR A 60 -11.83 -5.77 -14.57
N VAL A 61 -11.66 -6.99 -14.03
CA VAL A 61 -10.47 -7.36 -13.24
C VAL A 61 -9.21 -7.22 -14.09
N ASP A 62 -9.19 -7.80 -15.29
CA ASP A 62 -8.01 -7.77 -16.17
C ASP A 62 -7.62 -6.33 -16.56
N VAL A 63 -8.60 -5.45 -16.82
CA VAL A 63 -8.36 -4.03 -17.12
C VAL A 63 -7.78 -3.31 -15.92
N VAL A 64 -8.31 -3.56 -14.73
CA VAL A 64 -7.80 -2.95 -13.48
C VAL A 64 -6.36 -3.40 -13.23
N GLU A 65 -6.08 -4.71 -13.34
CA GLU A 65 -4.73 -5.25 -13.17
C GLU A 65 -3.75 -4.66 -14.20
N ALA A 66 -4.11 -4.63 -15.48
CA ALA A 66 -3.26 -4.07 -16.54
C ALA A 66 -2.93 -2.59 -16.32
N MET A 67 -3.79 -1.84 -15.60
CA MET A 67 -3.58 -0.44 -15.30
C MET A 67 -2.82 -0.16 -14.00
N THR A 68 -2.52 -1.19 -13.21
CA THR A 68 -1.63 -1.04 -12.04
C THR A 68 -0.20 -0.69 -12.47
N THR A 69 0.53 0.07 -11.66
CA THR A 69 1.95 0.37 -11.91
C THR A 69 2.80 -0.27 -10.84
N ASN A 70 3.52 -1.32 -11.21
CA ASN A 70 4.12 -2.27 -10.27
C ASN A 70 5.65 -2.11 -10.15
N GLU A 71 6.15 -0.87 -10.10
CA GLU A 71 7.58 -0.64 -9.96
C GLU A 71 8.03 -0.83 -8.49
N THR A 72 8.91 -1.81 -8.27
CA THR A 72 9.48 -2.11 -6.97
C THR A 72 10.88 -2.72 -7.12
N PHE A 73 11.68 -2.64 -6.06
CA PHE A 73 13.02 -3.23 -5.99
C PHE A 73 13.44 -3.45 -4.55
N PHE A 74 14.43 -4.34 -4.34
CA PHE A 74 14.88 -4.69 -2.99
C PHE A 74 15.47 -3.47 -2.28
N PHE A 75 15.14 -3.32 -1.00
CA PHE A 75 15.60 -2.23 -0.15
C PHE A 75 15.38 -0.83 -0.75
N ARG A 76 14.23 -0.61 -1.45
CA ARG A 76 13.89 0.66 -2.09
C ARG A 76 14.03 1.86 -1.15
N ASP A 77 14.77 2.87 -1.60
CA ASP A 77 15.13 4.10 -0.88
C ASP A 77 16.06 3.90 0.35
N LYS A 78 16.44 2.66 0.70
CA LYS A 78 17.31 2.22 1.82
C LYS A 78 16.91 2.72 3.23
N VAL A 79 16.76 4.03 3.40
CA VAL A 79 16.42 4.76 4.63
C VAL A 79 15.24 4.15 5.40
N PRO A 80 14.11 3.73 4.78
CA PRO A 80 13.02 3.09 5.52
C PRO A 80 13.47 1.80 6.25
N PHE A 81 14.32 1.01 5.63
CA PHE A 81 14.84 -0.24 6.20
C PHE A 81 15.92 0.03 7.26
N ASP A 82 16.73 1.07 7.08
CA ASP A 82 17.66 1.53 8.12
C ASP A 82 16.89 2.03 9.35
N HIS A 83 15.79 2.80 9.17
CA HIS A 83 14.90 3.20 10.27
C HIS A 83 14.25 2.01 10.98
N VAL A 84 13.85 0.97 10.25
CA VAL A 84 13.39 -0.28 10.85
C VAL A 84 14.50 -0.90 11.69
N ARG A 85 15.71 -1.09 11.13
CA ARG A 85 16.84 -1.75 11.81
C ARG A 85 17.30 -1.00 13.05
N ASP A 86 17.54 0.30 12.93
CA ASP A 86 18.32 1.06 13.90
C ASP A 86 17.47 1.66 15.02
N THR A 87 16.18 1.92 14.75
CA THR A 87 15.31 2.64 15.68
C THR A 87 14.05 1.87 16.02
N VAL A 88 13.23 1.54 15.01
CA VAL A 88 11.88 1.00 15.23
C VAL A 88 11.94 -0.42 15.81
N LEU A 89 12.76 -1.31 15.25
CA LEU A 89 12.87 -2.68 15.72
C LEU A 89 13.37 -2.75 17.18
N PRO A 90 14.47 -2.07 17.60
CA PRO A 90 14.87 -2.04 19.00
C PRO A 90 13.78 -1.55 19.97
N GLN A 91 12.96 -0.57 19.56
CA GLN A 91 11.85 -0.06 20.38
C GLN A 91 10.73 -1.11 20.51
N LEU A 92 10.32 -1.71 19.39
CA LEU A 92 9.29 -2.76 19.40
C LEU A 92 9.73 -4.03 20.13
N LEU A 93 11.02 -4.41 20.05
CA LEU A 93 11.55 -5.54 20.82
C LEU A 93 11.41 -5.33 22.34
N LYS A 94 11.61 -4.09 22.82
CA LYS A 94 11.37 -3.75 24.23
C LYS A 94 9.87 -3.80 24.55
N ALA A 95 9.05 -3.17 23.72
CA ALA A 95 7.61 -3.07 23.94
C ALA A 95 6.88 -4.43 23.87
N ARG A 96 7.41 -5.39 23.10
CA ARG A 96 6.80 -6.71 22.88
C ARG A 96 7.50 -7.86 23.61
N VAL A 97 8.36 -7.57 24.60
CA VAL A 97 9.16 -8.58 25.31
C VAL A 97 8.34 -9.74 25.88
N ASN A 98 7.10 -9.48 26.28
CA ASN A 98 6.19 -10.49 26.83
C ASN A 98 5.61 -11.43 25.77
N ARG A 99 5.28 -10.92 24.57
CA ARG A 99 4.68 -11.72 23.48
C ARG A 99 5.71 -12.29 22.50
N LYS A 100 6.90 -11.67 22.43
CA LYS A 100 8.01 -12.01 21.52
C LYS A 100 7.56 -12.22 20.07
N SER A 101 6.62 -11.40 19.61
CA SER A 101 6.04 -11.48 18.28
C SER A 101 5.81 -10.11 17.69
N LEU A 102 6.15 -9.94 16.42
CA LEU A 102 5.89 -8.75 15.62
C LEU A 102 4.99 -9.09 14.42
N ARG A 103 4.08 -8.19 14.09
CA ARG A 103 3.28 -8.27 12.86
C ARG A 103 3.54 -7.05 12.00
N ILE A 104 3.90 -7.28 10.74
CA ILE A 104 4.17 -6.25 9.75
C ILE A 104 3.19 -6.41 8.59
N TRP A 105 2.61 -5.32 8.10
CA TRP A 105 1.82 -5.31 6.88
C TRP A 105 2.53 -4.52 5.78
N CYS A 106 2.77 -5.14 4.62
CA CYS A 106 3.17 -4.47 3.39
C CYS A 106 1.94 -4.30 2.49
N ALA A 107 1.38 -3.10 2.48
CA ALA A 107 0.28 -2.69 1.61
C ALA A 107 0.81 -2.29 0.23
N ALA A 108 0.27 -2.91 -0.82
CA ALA A 108 0.73 -2.79 -2.22
C ALA A 108 2.15 -3.36 -2.42
N SER A 109 2.31 -4.64 -2.06
CA SER A 109 3.60 -5.33 -2.05
C SER A 109 4.21 -5.62 -3.43
N SER A 110 3.44 -5.43 -4.51
CA SER A 110 3.84 -5.70 -5.89
C SER A 110 4.48 -7.10 -6.02
N THR A 111 5.62 -7.22 -6.70
CA THR A 111 6.32 -8.48 -6.94
C THR A 111 7.15 -8.98 -5.75
N GLY A 112 6.91 -8.47 -4.54
CA GLY A 112 7.39 -9.04 -3.28
C GLY A 112 8.74 -8.55 -2.75
N GLN A 113 9.44 -7.66 -3.46
CA GLN A 113 10.77 -7.21 -3.05
C GLN A 113 10.76 -6.46 -1.71
N GLU A 114 9.73 -5.65 -1.43
CA GLU A 114 9.59 -4.95 -0.14
C GLU A 114 9.38 -5.91 1.05
N PRO A 115 8.37 -6.80 1.06
CA PRO A 115 8.20 -7.73 2.18
C PRO A 115 9.39 -8.68 2.33
N TYR A 116 10.06 -9.10 1.26
CA TYR A 116 11.28 -9.92 1.39
C TYR A 116 12.50 -9.14 1.88
N SER A 117 12.61 -7.85 1.58
CA SER A 117 13.65 -7.00 2.19
C SER A 117 13.47 -6.92 3.70
N LEU A 118 12.22 -6.79 4.17
CA LEU A 118 11.89 -6.85 5.59
C LEU A 118 12.12 -8.24 6.18
N ALA A 119 11.75 -9.31 5.46
CA ALA A 119 11.97 -10.69 5.91
C ALA A 119 13.46 -10.99 6.15
N MET A 120 14.33 -10.61 5.20
CA MET A 120 15.78 -10.75 5.34
C MET A 120 16.33 -9.93 6.51
N LEU A 121 15.89 -8.67 6.65
CA LEU A 121 16.28 -7.82 7.77
C LEU A 121 15.88 -8.45 9.12
N LEU A 122 14.64 -8.91 9.25
CA LEU A 122 14.11 -9.49 10.47
C LEU A 122 14.75 -10.84 10.79
N LYS A 123 15.02 -11.68 9.78
CA LYS A 123 15.72 -12.95 9.94
C LYS A 123 17.08 -12.77 10.62
N ASP A 124 17.77 -11.69 10.28
CA ASP A 124 19.11 -11.40 10.78
C ASP A 124 19.12 -10.65 12.11
N ALA A 125 18.08 -9.86 12.38
CA ALA A 125 18.03 -8.99 13.55
C ALA A 125 17.21 -9.53 14.74
N LEU A 126 16.30 -10.49 14.52
CA LEU A 126 15.42 -10.98 15.59
C LEU A 126 16.18 -11.91 16.56
N PRO A 127 16.04 -11.71 17.89
CA PRO A 127 16.63 -12.61 18.86
C PRO A 127 15.98 -14.00 18.84
N ALA A 128 16.68 -15.01 19.37
CA ALA A 128 16.13 -16.35 19.50
C ALA A 128 14.79 -16.36 20.26
N GLY A 129 13.83 -17.14 19.76
CA GLY A 129 12.47 -17.25 20.32
C GLY A 129 11.52 -16.12 19.92
N TRP A 130 11.98 -15.13 19.15
CA TRP A 130 11.09 -14.14 18.54
C TRP A 130 10.47 -14.68 17.25
N ARG A 131 9.22 -14.28 16.99
CA ARG A 131 8.51 -14.55 15.75
C ARG A 131 8.19 -13.24 15.03
N ALA A 132 8.23 -13.25 13.71
CA ALA A 132 7.66 -12.19 12.89
C ALA A 132 6.74 -12.79 11.84
N GLU A 133 5.58 -12.15 11.66
CA GLU A 133 4.67 -12.41 10.55
C GLU A 133 4.67 -11.18 9.66
N ILE A 134 4.96 -11.35 8.38
CA ILE A 134 4.77 -10.31 7.36
C ILE A 134 3.53 -10.69 6.55
N VAL A 135 2.50 -9.84 6.62
CA VAL A 135 1.36 -9.92 5.72
C VAL A 135 1.64 -9.00 4.54
N ALA A 136 1.62 -9.51 3.33
CA ALA A 136 1.86 -8.74 2.12
C ALA A 136 0.62 -8.78 1.23
N THR A 137 0.11 -7.62 0.86
CA THR A 137 -1.11 -7.53 0.06
C THR A 137 -0.92 -6.70 -1.19
N ASP A 138 -1.60 -7.09 -2.26
CA ASP A 138 -1.68 -6.32 -3.49
C ASP A 138 -3.05 -6.49 -4.15
N LEU A 139 -3.39 -5.56 -5.04
CA LEU A 139 -4.60 -5.63 -5.85
C LEU A 139 -4.42 -6.66 -6.97
N SER A 140 -3.23 -6.73 -7.57
CA SER A 140 -2.95 -7.62 -8.71
C SER A 140 -2.59 -9.03 -8.25
N LEU A 141 -3.31 -10.03 -8.73
CA LEU A 141 -2.98 -11.44 -8.48
C LEU A 141 -1.70 -11.85 -9.19
N GLU A 142 -1.47 -11.34 -10.41
CA GLU A 142 -0.27 -11.65 -11.20
C GLU A 142 1.03 -11.36 -10.43
N VAL A 143 1.13 -10.16 -9.82
CA VAL A 143 2.33 -9.79 -9.05
C VAL A 143 2.45 -10.58 -7.75
N LEU A 144 1.33 -10.95 -7.12
CA LEU A 144 1.33 -11.78 -5.92
C LEU A 144 1.81 -13.21 -6.21
N GLU A 145 1.41 -13.79 -7.34
CA GLU A 145 1.88 -15.13 -7.73
C GLU A 145 3.39 -15.11 -8.03
N LYS A 146 3.88 -14.07 -8.72
CA LYS A 146 5.33 -13.86 -8.88
C LYS A 146 6.05 -13.71 -7.53
N ALA A 147 5.48 -12.94 -6.61
CA ALA A 147 6.03 -12.73 -5.28
C ALA A 147 6.11 -14.05 -4.48
N LYS A 148 5.04 -14.86 -4.48
CA LYS A 148 5.01 -16.18 -3.84
C LYS A 148 6.04 -17.14 -4.42
N ALA A 149 6.23 -17.13 -5.75
CA ALA A 149 7.27 -17.94 -6.39
C ALA A 149 8.68 -17.57 -5.88
N GLY A 150 8.89 -16.27 -5.60
CA GLY A 150 10.17 -15.74 -5.10
C GLY A 150 11.31 -15.94 -6.09
N ILE A 151 10.99 -15.88 -7.39
CA ILE A 151 11.93 -16.04 -8.49
C ILE A 151 12.14 -14.67 -9.13
N TYR A 152 13.40 -14.28 -9.26
CA TYR A 152 13.81 -12.97 -9.73
C TYR A 152 14.92 -13.09 -10.78
N THR A 153 14.90 -12.19 -11.75
CA THR A 153 15.96 -12.09 -12.76
C THR A 153 17.26 -11.53 -12.16
N GLN A 154 18.37 -11.70 -12.87
CA GLN A 154 19.66 -11.08 -12.51
C GLN A 154 19.54 -9.57 -12.27
N PHE A 155 18.80 -8.87 -13.14
CA PHE A 155 18.58 -7.43 -13.01
C PHE A 155 17.84 -7.07 -11.71
N GLU A 156 16.78 -7.79 -11.37
CA GLU A 156 15.98 -7.53 -10.18
C GLU A 156 16.77 -7.75 -8.89
N VAL A 157 17.58 -8.80 -8.81
CA VAL A 157 18.42 -9.06 -7.62
C VAL A 157 19.65 -8.17 -7.53
N GLN A 158 20.05 -7.49 -8.60
CA GLN A 158 21.13 -6.49 -8.55
C GLN A 158 20.61 -5.09 -8.23
N ARG A 159 19.30 -4.86 -8.36
CA ARG A 159 18.69 -3.56 -8.09
C ARG A 159 18.39 -3.41 -6.59
N GLY A 160 19.35 -2.84 -5.86
CA GLY A 160 19.20 -2.40 -4.47
C GLY A 160 19.48 -3.47 -3.39
N LEU A 161 19.56 -4.75 -3.77
CA LEU A 161 19.91 -5.83 -2.85
C LEU A 161 21.44 -5.88 -2.60
N PRO A 162 21.92 -5.77 -1.34
CA PRO A 162 23.33 -5.98 -1.03
C PRO A 162 23.78 -7.40 -1.39
N ILE A 163 24.97 -7.52 -1.99
CA ILE A 163 25.51 -8.81 -2.47
C ILE A 163 25.61 -9.87 -1.36
N GLN A 164 25.91 -9.45 -0.12
CA GLN A 164 25.98 -10.34 1.03
C GLN A 164 24.62 -10.99 1.32
N LEU A 165 23.51 -10.25 1.17
CA LEU A 165 22.16 -10.77 1.35
C LEU A 165 21.75 -11.65 0.18
N LEU A 166 22.16 -11.32 -1.05
CA LEU A 166 21.93 -12.17 -2.23
C LEU A 166 22.54 -13.56 -2.03
N VAL A 167 23.83 -13.63 -1.69
CA VAL A 167 24.56 -14.90 -1.47
C VAL A 167 23.97 -15.69 -0.31
N LYS A 168 23.51 -15.00 0.74
CA LYS A 168 22.97 -15.63 1.95
C LYS A 168 21.55 -16.17 1.79
N HIS A 169 20.69 -15.47 1.06
CA HIS A 169 19.25 -15.71 1.07
C HIS A 169 18.68 -16.19 -0.27
N PHE A 170 19.49 -16.32 -1.31
CA PHE A 170 19.04 -16.83 -2.61
C PHE A 170 19.93 -17.97 -3.08
N LYS A 171 19.33 -18.76 -3.99
CA LYS A 171 20.02 -19.76 -4.80
C LYS A 171 19.86 -19.41 -6.27
N GLN A 172 20.96 -19.43 -7.00
CA GLN A 172 20.91 -19.32 -8.46
C GLN A 172 20.44 -20.64 -9.07
N ILE A 173 19.45 -20.58 -9.96
CA ILE A 173 18.87 -21.72 -10.69
C ILE A 173 18.85 -21.34 -12.17
N GLY A 174 19.85 -21.79 -12.94
CA GLY A 174 20.06 -21.32 -14.30
C GLY A 174 20.28 -19.81 -14.32
N ASP A 175 19.45 -19.09 -15.10
CA ASP A 175 19.56 -17.64 -15.29
C ASP A 175 18.71 -16.81 -14.30
N VAL A 176 18.06 -17.47 -13.34
CA VAL A 176 17.22 -16.82 -12.33
C VAL A 176 17.72 -17.09 -10.91
N TRP A 177 17.28 -16.26 -9.98
CA TRP A 177 17.55 -16.38 -8.56
C TRP A 177 16.27 -16.69 -7.82
N GLN A 178 16.29 -17.74 -7.01
CA GLN A 178 15.16 -18.10 -6.17
C GLN A 178 15.49 -17.84 -4.71
N LEU A 179 14.57 -17.16 -4.01
CA LEU A 179 14.69 -16.89 -2.60
C LEU A 179 14.54 -18.18 -1.77
N ASN A 180 15.34 -18.30 -0.71
CA ASN A 180 15.35 -19.47 0.14
C ASN A 180 13.95 -19.71 0.77
N PRO A 181 13.52 -20.99 0.91
CA PRO A 181 12.20 -21.32 1.45
C PRO A 181 11.94 -20.74 2.85
N ASP A 182 12.96 -20.63 3.69
CA ASP A 182 12.81 -20.12 5.05
C ASP A 182 12.48 -18.62 5.08
N ILE A 183 13.06 -17.81 4.19
CA ILE A 183 12.67 -16.40 4.02
C ILE A 183 11.27 -16.29 3.42
N ARG A 184 10.95 -17.11 2.40
CA ARG A 184 9.61 -17.11 1.79
C ARG A 184 8.51 -17.42 2.80
N SER A 185 8.77 -18.35 3.71
CA SER A 185 7.81 -18.74 4.75
C SER A 185 7.49 -17.66 5.78
N MET A 186 8.27 -16.58 5.84
CA MET A 186 8.01 -15.44 6.73
C MET A 186 6.91 -14.51 6.19
N VAL A 187 6.56 -14.63 4.90
CA VAL A 187 5.62 -13.73 4.23
C VAL A 187 4.35 -14.47 3.83
N ARG A 188 3.21 -13.98 4.31
CA ARG A 188 1.87 -14.42 3.89
C ARG A 188 1.31 -13.44 2.88
N TYR A 189 1.17 -13.89 1.63
CA TYR A 189 0.58 -13.10 0.55
C TYR A 189 -0.94 -13.27 0.49
N GLN A 190 -1.67 -12.17 0.34
CA GLN A 190 -3.12 -12.15 0.16
C GLN A 190 -3.55 -11.03 -0.78
N GLN A 191 -4.54 -11.27 -1.63
CA GLN A 191 -5.12 -10.20 -2.43
C GLN A 191 -5.93 -9.26 -1.53
N ALA A 192 -5.69 -7.96 -1.60
CA ALA A 192 -6.51 -6.97 -0.93
C ALA A 192 -6.54 -5.66 -1.71
N ASN A 193 -7.69 -5.00 -1.69
CA ASN A 193 -7.86 -3.67 -2.25
C ASN A 193 -7.85 -2.62 -1.14
N LEU A 194 -6.96 -1.63 -1.23
CA LEU A 194 -6.89 -0.55 -0.24
C LEU A 194 -8.18 0.26 -0.16
N LEU A 195 -9.05 0.23 -1.17
CA LEU A 195 -10.37 0.87 -1.14
C LEU A 195 -11.40 0.11 -0.29
N GLN A 196 -11.15 -1.14 0.04
CA GLN A 196 -12.09 -2.02 0.74
C GLN A 196 -11.71 -2.20 2.21
N ASP A 197 -12.60 -2.80 3.00
CA ASP A 197 -12.26 -3.18 4.36
C ASP A 197 -11.07 -4.14 4.38
N PHE A 198 -10.12 -3.87 5.27
CA PHE A 198 -8.96 -4.71 5.53
C PHE A 198 -8.80 -4.99 7.04
N SER A 199 -9.87 -4.75 7.83
CA SER A 199 -9.89 -5.03 9.27
C SER A 199 -9.64 -6.51 9.59
N TYR A 200 -10.04 -7.41 8.68
CA TYR A 200 -9.82 -8.85 8.79
C TYR A 200 -8.33 -9.25 8.81
N LEU A 201 -7.41 -8.37 8.40
CA LEU A 201 -5.96 -8.63 8.47
C LEU A 201 -5.41 -8.60 9.92
N GLY A 202 -6.18 -8.01 10.85
CA GLY A 202 -5.83 -7.87 12.26
C GLY A 202 -4.95 -6.64 12.54
N ILE A 203 -4.38 -6.57 13.75
CA ILE A 203 -3.59 -5.43 14.23
C ILE A 203 -2.09 -5.61 13.90
N PHE A 204 -1.39 -4.53 13.55
CA PHE A 204 0.00 -4.53 13.12
C PHE A 204 0.90 -3.60 13.94
N ASP A 205 2.12 -4.06 14.23
CA ASP A 205 3.18 -3.24 14.83
C ASP A 205 3.77 -2.24 13.82
N ILE A 206 3.86 -2.66 12.55
CA ILE A 206 4.41 -1.86 11.47
C ILE A 206 3.52 -2.00 10.24
N ILE A 207 3.20 -0.89 9.58
CA ILE A 207 2.56 -0.84 8.26
C ILE A 207 3.51 -0.15 7.29
N PHE A 208 3.86 -0.81 6.20
CA PHE A 208 4.48 -0.22 5.02
C PHE A 208 3.39 0.03 3.99
N CYS A 209 3.19 1.29 3.59
CA CYS A 209 2.26 1.69 2.53
C CYS A 209 2.98 2.70 1.64
N ARG A 210 3.88 2.19 0.79
CA ARG A 210 4.86 3.00 0.07
C ARG A 210 4.59 3.02 -1.42
N ASN A 211 4.70 4.20 -2.02
CA ASN A 211 4.64 4.44 -3.46
C ASN A 211 3.31 3.99 -4.12
N VAL A 212 2.20 4.02 -3.37
CA VAL A 212 0.87 3.61 -3.86
C VAL A 212 -0.17 4.72 -3.72
N LEU A 213 -0.15 5.47 -2.62
CA LEU A 213 -1.10 6.55 -2.36
C LEU A 213 -0.87 7.74 -3.30
N ILE A 214 0.27 7.82 -3.98
CA ILE A 214 0.50 8.77 -5.08
C ILE A 214 -0.52 8.66 -6.21
N TYR A 215 -1.17 7.51 -6.38
CA TYR A 215 -2.19 7.28 -7.41
C TYR A 215 -3.60 7.70 -6.98
N PHE A 216 -3.82 7.97 -5.70
CA PHE A 216 -5.14 8.25 -5.13
C PHE A 216 -5.42 9.75 -5.05
N ASP A 217 -6.71 10.13 -5.03
CA ASP A 217 -7.11 11.49 -4.69
C ASP A 217 -7.06 11.73 -3.17
N GLN A 218 -7.13 13.00 -2.74
CA GLN A 218 -7.01 13.34 -1.31
C GLN A 218 -8.09 12.67 -0.45
N PRO A 219 -9.40 12.69 -0.81
CA PRO A 219 -10.43 11.99 -0.01
C PRO A 219 -10.12 10.51 0.19
N THR A 220 -9.68 9.81 -0.86
CA THR A 220 -9.33 8.39 -0.78
C THR A 220 -8.13 8.15 0.15
N LYS A 221 -7.10 9.01 0.09
CA LYS A 221 -5.95 8.90 1.00
C LYS A 221 -6.36 9.06 2.47
N ILE A 222 -7.19 10.06 2.77
CA ILE A 222 -7.67 10.33 4.14
C ILE A 222 -8.42 9.12 4.69
N ASP A 223 -9.33 8.53 3.91
CA ASP A 223 -10.07 7.34 4.30
C ASP A 223 -9.15 6.13 4.54
N VAL A 224 -8.20 5.88 3.63
CA VAL A 224 -7.21 4.80 3.77
C VAL A 224 -6.39 4.96 5.06
N PHE A 225 -5.90 6.17 5.35
CA PHE A 225 -5.16 6.44 6.59
C PHE A 225 -6.03 6.20 7.84
N GLY A 226 -7.27 6.69 7.84
CA GLY A 226 -8.20 6.46 8.95
C GLY A 226 -8.45 4.97 9.21
N ARG A 227 -8.56 4.15 8.16
CA ARG A 227 -8.70 2.69 8.30
C ARG A 227 -7.39 2.03 8.74
N MET A 228 -6.24 2.43 8.21
CA MET A 228 -4.93 1.91 8.64
C MET A 228 -4.67 2.16 10.12
N GLN A 229 -5.04 3.35 10.63
CA GLN A 229 -4.86 3.70 12.04
C GLN A 229 -5.61 2.73 12.96
N LYS A 230 -6.82 2.31 12.59
CA LYS A 230 -7.65 1.38 13.38
C LYS A 230 -7.04 -0.02 13.51
N ILE A 231 -6.16 -0.40 12.58
CA ILE A 231 -5.46 -1.68 12.60
C ILE A 231 -3.98 -1.54 12.93
N SER A 232 -3.56 -0.39 13.43
CA SER A 232 -2.22 -0.17 13.95
C SER A 232 -2.20 -0.36 15.46
N GLU A 233 -1.14 -0.95 15.99
CA GLU A 233 -0.86 -0.88 17.42
C GLU A 233 -0.76 0.60 17.86
N PRO A 234 -1.21 0.96 19.07
CA PRO A 234 -1.13 2.34 19.58
C PRO A 234 0.27 2.97 19.53
N ASP A 235 1.30 2.14 19.70
CA ASP A 235 2.74 2.46 19.63
C ASP A 235 3.42 1.90 18.36
N GLY A 236 2.62 1.60 17.33
CA GLY A 236 3.09 1.12 16.03
C GLY A 236 3.60 2.23 15.10
N TYR A 237 4.03 1.83 13.91
CA TYR A 237 4.65 2.73 12.92
C TYR A 237 4.06 2.53 11.52
N LEU A 238 3.87 3.64 10.82
CA LEU A 238 3.52 3.70 9.40
C LEU A 238 4.69 4.25 8.59
N PHE A 239 5.07 3.54 7.54
CA PHE A 239 6.12 3.93 6.59
C PHE A 239 5.50 4.30 5.24
N LEU A 240 5.80 5.50 4.77
CA LEU A 240 5.35 6.00 3.46
C LEU A 240 6.52 6.18 2.49
N GLY A 241 6.22 6.25 1.20
CA GLY A 241 7.19 6.54 0.16
C GLY A 241 7.63 8.00 0.20
N ALA A 242 8.76 8.30 -0.45
CA ALA A 242 9.39 9.63 -0.38
C ALA A 242 8.51 10.80 -0.89
N ALA A 243 7.50 10.51 -1.72
CA ALA A 243 6.57 11.48 -2.29
C ALA A 243 5.20 11.52 -1.57
N GLU A 244 5.08 10.84 -0.44
CA GLU A 244 3.83 10.69 0.31
C GLU A 244 3.98 11.30 1.71
N THR A 245 2.88 11.85 2.24
CA THR A 245 2.87 12.45 3.58
C THR A 245 1.46 12.47 4.17
N VAL A 246 1.38 12.45 5.51
CA VAL A 246 0.13 12.68 6.25
C VAL A 246 -0.05 14.16 6.63
N ILE A 247 1.04 14.95 6.58
CA ILE A 247 1.07 16.35 7.03
C ILE A 247 0.16 17.19 6.14
N GLY A 248 -0.75 17.93 6.77
CA GLY A 248 -1.75 18.75 6.06
C GLY A 248 -2.85 17.94 5.36
N LEU A 249 -2.90 16.62 5.58
CA LEU A 249 -3.87 15.73 4.96
C LEU A 249 -4.76 15.04 6.00
N THR A 250 -4.22 14.54 7.11
CA THR A 250 -4.99 13.84 8.15
C THR A 250 -4.31 13.91 9.52
N ASP A 251 -5.12 13.87 10.58
CA ASP A 251 -4.65 13.77 11.97
C ASP A 251 -4.57 12.33 12.50
N ALA A 252 -4.89 11.32 11.67
CA ALA A 252 -4.85 9.90 12.06
C ALA A 252 -3.43 9.44 12.46
N TYR A 253 -2.41 10.10 11.92
CA TYR A 253 -1.00 9.83 12.18
C TYR A 253 -0.23 11.13 12.40
N ARG A 254 0.81 11.06 13.22
CA ARG A 254 1.76 12.15 13.44
C ARG A 254 3.14 11.77 12.91
N ALA A 255 3.86 12.72 12.34
CA ALA A 255 5.23 12.50 11.88
C ALA A 255 6.16 12.18 13.07
N CYS A 256 7.07 11.23 12.88
CA CYS A 256 8.16 10.99 13.81
C CYS A 256 9.28 12.00 13.52
N PRO A 257 9.65 12.91 14.46
CA PRO A 257 10.58 14.01 14.17
C PRO A 257 11.93 13.57 13.58
N ASP A 258 12.47 12.45 14.07
CA ASP A 258 13.81 11.98 13.70
C ASP A 258 13.80 10.87 12.63
N LEU A 259 12.62 10.47 12.14
CA LEU A 259 12.45 9.36 11.20
C LEU A 259 11.67 9.82 9.97
N ARG A 260 12.41 10.22 8.93
CA ARG A 260 11.81 10.74 7.70
C ARG A 260 10.93 9.67 7.04
N GLY A 261 9.70 10.06 6.69
CA GLY A 261 8.74 9.16 6.05
C GLY A 261 8.13 8.12 7.01
N VAL A 262 8.38 8.26 8.32
CA VAL A 262 7.82 7.40 9.36
C VAL A 262 6.85 8.20 10.22
N TYR A 263 5.73 7.57 10.54
CA TYR A 263 4.63 8.18 11.27
C TYR A 263 4.15 7.24 12.37
N ALA A 264 3.62 7.80 13.46
CA ALA A 264 3.02 7.04 14.56
C ALA A 264 1.51 7.31 14.62
N PRO A 265 0.67 6.31 14.96
CA PRO A 265 -0.76 6.51 15.15
C PRO A 265 -1.06 7.59 16.18
N ASN A 266 -2.00 8.48 15.85
CA ASN A 266 -2.44 9.52 16.77
C ASN A 266 -3.56 9.00 17.68
N THR A 267 -3.19 8.50 18.87
CA THR A 267 -4.14 7.85 19.79
C THR A 267 -4.88 8.82 20.70
N VAL A 268 -4.54 10.12 20.65
CA VAL A 268 -5.32 11.16 21.30
C VAL A 268 -6.64 11.26 20.56
N ARG A 269 -7.71 10.73 21.18
CA ARG A 269 -9.09 10.74 20.65
C ARG A 269 -9.37 12.06 19.91
N THR A 270 -9.58 11.99 18.60
CA THR A 270 -10.31 13.01 17.86
C THR A 270 -11.76 12.99 18.36
N ALA A 271 -12.01 13.57 19.53
CA ALA A 271 -13.26 14.26 19.73
C ALA A 271 -13.20 15.44 18.75
N SER A 272 -13.99 15.36 17.68
CA SER A 272 -14.10 16.44 16.71
C SER A 272 -14.31 17.76 17.45
N PRO A 273 -13.54 18.83 17.17
CA PRO A 273 -13.97 20.15 17.58
C PRO A 273 -15.21 20.47 16.75
N SER A 274 -16.38 20.43 17.40
CA SER A 274 -17.63 20.93 16.83
C SER A 274 -17.42 22.39 16.45
N LEU A 275 -17.23 22.66 15.15
CA LEU A 275 -17.20 24.01 14.60
C LEU A 275 -18.65 24.52 14.47
N VAL A 276 -19.27 24.86 15.60
CA VAL A 276 -20.38 25.84 15.64
C VAL A 276 -20.31 26.60 16.97
N PRO A 277 -19.76 27.82 17.01
CA PRO A 277 -20.09 28.77 18.06
C PRO A 277 -21.54 29.21 17.83
N GLY A 278 -22.41 28.95 18.82
CA GLY A 278 -23.79 29.41 18.80
C GLY A 278 -23.84 30.93 18.64
N LEU A 279 -24.43 31.37 17.53
CA LEU A 279 -24.89 32.75 17.37
C LEU A 279 -25.97 32.99 18.44
N GLY A 280 -25.59 33.75 19.47
CA GLY A 280 -26.53 34.37 20.38
C GLY A 280 -27.45 35.30 19.60
N ALA A 281 -28.68 34.87 19.37
CA ALA A 281 -29.76 35.74 18.94
C ALA A 281 -30.41 36.35 20.19
N GLY A 282 -30.35 37.67 20.28
CA GLY A 282 -30.76 38.46 21.43
C GLY A 282 -32.24 38.32 21.77
N GLN A 283 -32.52 38.28 23.07
CA GLN A 283 -33.84 38.55 23.61
C GLN A 283 -34.15 40.04 23.44
N THR A 284 -34.93 40.39 22.43
CA THR A 284 -35.60 41.69 22.35
C THR A 284 -36.82 41.66 23.26
N LYS A 285 -36.69 42.24 24.46
CA LYS A 285 -37.84 42.60 25.31
C LYS A 285 -38.67 43.67 24.60
N ILE A 286 -39.88 43.30 24.18
CA ILE A 286 -40.92 44.28 23.84
C ILE A 286 -41.57 44.71 25.16
N LEU A 287 -41.29 45.93 25.59
CA LEU A 287 -42.07 46.68 26.57
C LEU A 287 -43.27 47.28 25.83
N ALA A 288 -44.47 46.83 26.19
CA ALA A 288 -45.69 47.58 25.94
C ALA A 288 -46.00 48.43 27.18
N ARG A 289 -46.22 49.71 26.90
CA ARG A 289 -46.69 50.81 27.74
C ARG A 289 -47.94 50.46 28.58
N ASN A 290 -47.98 51.06 29.77
CA ASN A 290 -48.84 52.24 29.94
C ASN A 290 -47.99 53.49 29.72
#